data_AF-A0A946PNR2-F1
#
_entry.id   AF-A0A946PNR2-F1
#
_cell.length_a   1.000
_cell.length_b   1.000
_cell.length_c   1.000
_cell.angle_alpha   90.00
_cell.angle_beta   90.00
_cell.angle_gamma   90.00
#
_symmetry.space_group_name_H-M   'P 1'
#
loop_
_entity.id
_entity.type
_entity.pdbx_description
1 polymer ?
#
loop_
_entity_poly.entity_id
_entity_poly.type
_entity_poly.pdbx_seq_one_letter_code
_entity_poly.pdbx_strand_id
1 'polypeptide(L)'
;MNVTYYAPFKRFVKKAIKPLKAEIEDSVNLICDDIEIGDLKRGDLASVRVYKFNFNRQEYLIAYRESATEVEILSVDFFKVGTHENFYVELKKYMKEKNL
;
A
#
# COMPACT_ATOMS: atom_id res chain seq x y z
N MET A 1 -4.97 -13.90 7.78
CA MET A 1 -3.93 -12.99 7.26
C MET A 1 -3.78 -11.83 8.23
N ASN A 2 -2.56 -11.44 8.58
CA ASN A 2 -2.32 -10.25 9.41
C ASN A 2 -2.05 -9.04 8.52
N VAL A 3 -2.45 -7.85 8.97
CA VAL A 3 -2.28 -6.62 8.20
C VAL A 3 -1.57 -5.55 9.03
N THR A 4 -0.51 -4.97 8.48
CA THR A 4 0.25 -3.89 9.11
C THR A 4 0.15 -2.61 8.30
N TYR A 5 -0.34 -1.53 8.91
CA TYR A 5 -0.40 -0.21 8.27
C TYR A 5 0.70 0.73 8.78
N TYR A 6 1.56 1.16 7.85
CA TYR A 6 2.64 2.09 8.16
C TYR A 6 2.16 3.54 8.23
N ALA A 7 3.00 4.42 8.78
CA ALA A 7 2.62 5.79 9.08
C ALA A 7 2.11 6.60 7.87
N PRO A 8 2.73 6.54 6.67
CA PRO A 8 2.23 7.28 5.51
C PRO A 8 0.83 6.83 5.10
N PHE A 9 0.57 5.51 5.06
CA PHE A 9 -0.74 4.95 4.80
C PHE A 9 -1.79 5.46 5.80
N LYS A 10 -1.54 5.29 7.10
CA LYS A 10 -2.47 5.73 8.17
C LYS A 10 -2.75 7.24 8.11
N ARG A 11 -1.74 8.06 7.84
CA ARG A 11 -1.88 9.52 7.73
C ARG A 11 -2.75 9.93 6.55
N PHE A 12 -2.64 9.25 5.42
CA PHE A 12 -3.49 9.50 4.26
C PHE A 12 -4.94 9.11 4.56
N VAL A 13 -5.17 7.86 5.00
CA VAL A 13 -6.51 7.36 5.32
C VAL A 13 -7.21 8.24 6.33
N LYS A 14 -6.52 8.69 7.40
CA LYS A 14 -7.10 9.60 8.40
C LYS A 14 -7.72 10.86 7.78
N LYS A 15 -7.06 11.45 6.78
CA LYS A 15 -7.47 12.69 6.10
C LYS A 15 -8.49 12.48 4.97
N ALA A 16 -8.64 11.26 4.47
CA ALA A 16 -9.58 10.96 3.39
C ALA A 16 -11.05 11.17 3.81
N ILE A 17 -11.88 11.55 2.83
CA ILE A 17 -13.33 11.60 2.99
C ILE A 17 -13.92 10.19 3.15
N LYS A 18 -15.11 10.08 3.75
CA LYS A 18 -15.73 8.77 4.04
C LYS A 18 -15.83 7.83 2.82
N PRO A 19 -16.26 8.29 1.63
CA PRO A 19 -16.37 7.38 0.49
C PRO A 19 -15.01 6.85 0.00
N LEU A 20 -13.97 7.71 0.01
CA LEU A 20 -12.61 7.28 -0.34
C LEU A 20 -12.03 6.33 0.71
N LYS A 21 -12.38 6.47 2.00
CA LYS A 21 -11.98 5.52 3.04
C LYS A 21 -12.55 4.13 2.77
N ALA A 22 -13.83 4.04 2.40
CA ALA A 22 -14.47 2.78 2.04
C ALA A 22 -13.80 2.15 0.82
N GLU A 23 -13.53 2.93 -0.23
CA GLU A 23 -12.82 2.43 -1.43
C GLU A 23 -11.40 1.91 -1.11
N ILE A 24 -10.69 2.57 -0.19
CA ILE A 24 -9.38 2.11 0.27
C ILE A 24 -9.50 0.81 1.07
N GLU A 25 -10.52 0.67 1.91
CA GLU A 25 -10.78 -0.54 2.69
C GLU A 25 -11.13 -1.72 1.77
N ASP A 26 -11.99 -1.50 0.77
CA ASP A 26 -12.33 -2.50 -0.25
C ASP A 26 -11.09 -2.91 -1.06
N SER A 27 -10.25 -1.94 -1.45
CA SER A 27 -8.98 -2.20 -2.12
C SER A 27 -8.00 -3.00 -1.26
N VAL A 28 -7.96 -2.75 0.05
CA VAL A 28 -7.14 -3.53 0.99
C VAL A 28 -7.65 -4.97 1.08
N ASN A 29 -8.96 -5.18 1.12
CA ASN A 29 -9.55 -6.53 1.14
C ASN A 29 -9.19 -7.29 -0.15
N LEU A 30 -9.31 -6.66 -1.31
CA LEU A 30 -8.91 -7.25 -2.60
C LEU A 30 -7.43 -7.67 -2.62
N ILE A 31 -6.54 -6.84 -2.08
CA ILE A 31 -5.10 -7.16 -1.97
C ILE A 31 -4.85 -8.30 -0.98
N CYS A 32 -5.64 -8.40 0.09
CA CYS A 32 -5.53 -9.52 1.03
C CYS A 32 -6.03 -10.84 0.44
N ASP A 33 -7.03 -10.79 -0.45
CA ASP A 33 -7.57 -11.96 -1.14
C ASP A 33 -6.63 -12.43 -2.27
N ASP A 34 -6.01 -11.49 -2.98
CA ASP A 34 -5.00 -11.75 -4.01
C ASP A 34 -3.80 -10.79 -3.86
N ILE A 35 -2.76 -11.26 -3.18
CA ILE A 35 -1.51 -10.49 -2.98
C ILE A 35 -0.84 -10.16 -4.32
N GLU A 36 -1.06 -10.95 -5.37
CA GLU A 36 -0.40 -10.75 -6.65
C GLU A 36 -1.08 -9.72 -7.56
N ILE A 37 -2.28 -9.24 -7.18
CA ILE A 37 -3.09 -8.31 -7.97
C ILE A 37 -2.39 -6.98 -8.33
N GLY A 38 -1.39 -6.59 -7.55
CA GLY A 38 -0.57 -5.40 -7.77
C GLY A 38 0.74 -5.69 -8.50
N ASP A 39 1.20 -4.70 -9.27
CA ASP A 39 2.44 -4.78 -10.05
C ASP A 39 3.67 -4.79 -9.14
N LEU A 40 4.45 -5.87 -9.19
CA LEU A 40 5.76 -5.93 -8.55
C LEU A 40 6.72 -4.90 -9.18
N LYS A 41 7.32 -4.06 -8.35
CA LYS A 41 8.27 -3.02 -8.80
C LYS A 41 9.68 -3.57 -8.95
N ARG A 42 10.57 -2.74 -9.49
CA ARG A 42 11.98 -3.04 -9.77
C ARG A 42 12.87 -1.95 -9.17
N GLY A 43 14.19 -2.22 -9.10
CA GLY A 43 15.17 -1.27 -8.56
C GLY A 43 14.97 -1.03 -7.06
N ASP A 44 15.03 0.24 -6.62
CA ASP A 44 14.92 0.62 -5.20
C ASP A 44 13.63 0.16 -4.49
N LEU A 45 12.62 -0.30 -5.23
CA LEU A 45 11.34 -0.80 -4.72
C LEU A 45 11.08 -2.26 -5.09
N ALA A 46 12.12 -3.06 -5.39
CA ALA A 46 11.97 -4.41 -5.94
C ALA A 46 11.13 -5.39 -5.09
N SER A 47 10.97 -5.13 -3.79
CA SER A 47 10.15 -5.95 -2.88
C SER A 47 8.71 -5.43 -2.71
N VAL A 48 8.35 -4.34 -3.37
CA VAL A 48 7.06 -3.66 -3.20
C VAL A 48 6.17 -3.90 -4.42
N ARG A 49 4.91 -4.28 -4.17
CA ARG A 49 3.83 -4.29 -5.16
C ARG A 49 3.03 -2.99 -5.09
N VAL A 50 2.47 -2.57 -6.22
CA VAL A 50 1.56 -1.42 -6.28
C VAL A 50 0.27 -1.80 -6.96
N TYR A 51 -0.83 -1.73 -6.22
CA TYR A 51 -2.19 -1.83 -6.75
C TYR A 51 -2.72 -0.44 -7.09
N LYS A 52 -3.48 -0.34 -8.17
CA LYS A 52 -4.08 0.91 -8.66
C LYS A 52 -5.60 0.80 -8.67
N PHE A 53 -6.28 1.86 -8.24
CA PHE A 53 -7.73 1.97 -8.32
C PHE A 53 -8.16 3.39 -8.69
N ASN A 54 -9.37 3.52 -9.24
CA ASN A 54 -9.93 4.81 -9.64
C ASN A 54 -11.06 5.22 -8.70
N PHE A 55 -11.02 6.46 -8.21
CA PHE A 55 -12.09 7.04 -7.41
C PHE A 55 -12.36 8.47 -7.89
N ASN A 56 -13.61 8.79 -8.24
CA ASN A 56 -14.01 10.11 -8.74
C ASN A 56 -13.11 10.67 -9.87
N ARG A 57 -12.82 9.85 -10.89
CA ARG A 57 -11.94 10.19 -12.03
C ARG A 57 -10.48 10.48 -11.66
N GLN A 58 -10.06 10.13 -10.44
CA GLN A 58 -8.67 10.22 -9.98
C GLN A 58 -8.11 8.82 -9.73
N GLU A 59 -6.94 8.52 -10.30
CA GLU A 59 -6.20 7.28 -10.02
C GLU A 59 -5.45 7.41 -8.69
N TYR A 60 -5.57 6.37 -7.86
CA TYR A 60 -4.88 6.19 -6.60
C TYR A 60 -4.05 4.91 -6.63
N LEU A 61 -2.99 4.89 -5.82
CA LEU A 61 -2.02 3.81 -5.71
C LEU A 61 -1.96 3.35 -4.27
N ILE A 62 -1.85 2.04 -4.05
CA ILE A 62 -1.54 1.41 -2.77
C ILE A 62 -0.23 0.65 -2.93
N ALA A 63 0.78 1.03 -2.14
CA ALA A 63 2.05 0.32 -2.05
C ALA A 63 2.00 -0.67 -0.89
N TYR A 64 2.28 -1.94 -1.17
CA TYR A 64 2.23 -3.01 -0.19
C TYR A 64 3.30 -4.09 -0.47
N ARG A 65 3.53 -4.96 0.51
CA ARG A 65 4.45 -6.11 0.39
C ARG A 65 3.94 -7.27 1.22
N GLU A 66 4.07 -8.48 0.68
CA GLU A 66 3.91 -9.70 1.46
C GLU A 66 5.03 -9.83 2.51
N SER A 67 4.66 -10.06 3.76
CA SER A 67 5.59 -10.29 4.85
C SER A 67 5.27 -11.63 5.53
N ALA A 68 6.32 -12.36 5.91
CA ALA A 68 6.20 -13.54 6.76
C ALA A 68 6.52 -13.15 8.20
N THR A 69 5.69 -13.56 9.14
CA THR A 69 6.00 -13.48 10.58
C THR A 69 6.76 -14.73 11.02
N GLU A 70 7.37 -14.70 12.21
CA GLU A 70 8.08 -15.86 12.80
C GLU A 70 7.20 -17.12 12.93
N VAL A 71 5.88 -16.98 12.86
CA VAL A 71 4.89 -18.06 13.02
C VAL A 71 4.31 -18.53 11.67
N GLU A 72 4.96 -18.23 10.54
CA GLU A 72 4.49 -18.55 9.18
C GLU A 72 3.07 -18.03 8.83
N ILE A 73 2.57 -17.05 9.60
CA ILE A 73 1.28 -16.43 9.30
C ILE A 73 1.48 -15.44 8.15
N LEU A 74 0.80 -15.69 7.03
CA LEU A 74 0.72 -14.78 5.89
C LEU A 74 0.31 -13.39 6.37
N SER A 75 1.16 -12.40 6.07
CA SER A 75 0.97 -11.02 6.48
C SER A 75 1.17 -10.06 5.29
N VAL A 76 0.51 -8.91 5.34
CA VAL A 76 0.65 -7.86 4.33
C VAL A 76 0.96 -6.53 4.99
N ASP A 77 2.05 -5.93 4.55
CA ASP A 77 2.50 -4.61 4.96
C ASP A 77 2.01 -3.56 3.96
N PHE A 78 1.21 -2.60 4.42
CA PHE A 78 0.72 -1.47 3.62
C PHE A 78 1.50 -0.19 3.94
N PHE A 79 2.29 0.28 2.99
CA PHE A 79 3.24 1.37 3.22
C PHE A 79 2.65 2.75 2.96
N LYS A 80 1.96 2.92 1.84
CA LYS A 80 1.49 4.22 1.36
C LYS A 80 0.26 4.06 0.48
N VAL A 81 -0.69 4.98 0.62
CA VAL A 81 -1.78 5.19 -0.34
C VAL A 81 -1.81 6.67 -0.73
N GLY A 82 -2.15 6.97 -1.99
CA GLY A 82 -2.21 8.34 -2.50
C GLY A 82 -2.33 8.43 -4.02
N THR A 83 -2.33 9.63 -4.57
CA THR A 83 -2.30 9.87 -6.02
C THR A 83 -0.90 9.66 -6.58
N HIS A 84 -0.74 9.72 -7.90
CA HIS A 84 0.53 9.53 -8.60
C HIS A 84 1.61 10.58 -8.25
N GLU A 85 1.21 11.81 -7.93
CA GLU A 85 2.12 12.93 -7.67
C GLU A 85 3.04 12.61 -6.47
N ASN A 86 4.36 12.69 -6.68
CA ASN A 86 5.40 12.39 -5.69
C ASN A 86 5.34 11.01 -5.02
N PHE A 87 4.44 10.11 -5.44
CA PHE A 87 4.16 8.85 -4.76
C PHE A 87 5.42 7.99 -4.56
N TYR A 88 6.13 7.73 -5.66
CA TYR A 88 7.32 6.86 -5.65
C TYR A 88 8.51 7.51 -4.96
N VAL A 89 8.67 8.83 -5.08
CA VAL A 89 9.76 9.58 -4.44
C VAL A 89 9.61 9.52 -2.92
N GLU A 90 8.41 9.81 -2.42
CA GLU A 90 8.11 9.73 -0.99
C GLU A 90 8.17 8.30 -0.46
N LEU A 91 7.69 7.32 -1.24
CA LEU A 91 7.76 5.91 -0.86
C LEU A 91 9.21 5.42 -0.73
N LYS A 92 10.07 5.69 -1.72
CA LYS A 92 11.50 5.35 -1.66
C LYS A 92 12.20 5.98 -0.47
N LYS A 93 11.93 7.28 -0.24
CA LYS A 93 12.47 8.00 0.92
C LYS A 93 12.05 7.33 2.23
N TYR A 94 10.77 7.01 2.37
CA TYR A 94 10.23 6.36 3.57
C TYR A 94 10.84 4.98 3.82
N MET A 95 10.94 4.15 2.77
CA MET A 95 11.52 2.80 2.87
C MET A 95 12.98 2.88 3.33
N LYS A 96 13.77 3.79 2.73
CA LYS A 96 15.17 4.02 3.11
C LYS A 96 15.31 4.50 4.55
N GLU A 97 14.47 5.43 5.00
CA GLU A 97 14.50 5.95 6.39
C GLU A 97 14.11 4.89 7.43
N LYS A 98 13.33 3.89 7.04
CA LYS A 98 12.86 2.82 7.93
C LYS A 98 13.65 1.52 7.80
N ASN A 99 14.66 1.48 6.92
CA ASN A 99 15.41 0.27 6.58
C ASN A 99 14.48 -0.90 6.21
N LEU A 100 13.45 -0.59 5.40
CA LEU A 100 12.44 -1.55 4.94
C LEU A 100 12.74 -2.10 3.55
#